data_AF-A0A8T6DSA2-F1
#
_entry.id   AF-A0A8T6DSA2-F1
#
_cell.length_a   1.000
_cell.length_b   1.000
_cell.length_c   1.000
_cell.angle_alpha   90.00
_cell.angle_beta   90.00
_cell.angle_gamma   90.00
#
_symmetry.space_group_name_H-M   'P 1'
#
loop_
_entity.id
_entity.type
_entity.pdbx_description
1 polymer ?
#
loop_
_entity_poly.entity_id
_entity_poly.type
_entity_poly.pdbx_seq_one_letter_code
_entity_poly.pdbx_strand_id
1 'polypeptide(L)'
;VSSDEVVDIFAAAGLKNPDISVLSDEFLAEVRAMPHRNLAVELLQKLIKGELTIRRRKNVVQARSFAGMLEETLRRYENRAIEAAQVIEELIQMAREIRAASERGEKLGLTDDELAFYDALETNDSAVQVLGDETLRDIARELVETVRRNVGIDWTLREDAHARLRVLVRRLLRRFGYPPDKQEKATETVLEQAELVSDEWVL
;
A
#
# COMPACT_ATOMS: atom_id res chain seq x y z
N VAL A 1 1.55 21.36 1.65
CA VAL A 1 0.28 22.13 1.63
C VAL A 1 -0.95 21.27 1.93
N SER A 2 -0.88 19.93 1.94
CA SER A 2 -2.05 19.06 2.22
C SER A 2 -2.41 18.91 3.72
N SER A 3 -1.54 19.27 4.66
CA SER A 3 -1.78 19.10 6.10
C SER A 3 -2.74 20.16 6.65
N ASP A 4 -2.57 21.43 6.28
CA ASP A 4 -3.38 22.55 6.81
C ASP A 4 -4.87 22.41 6.48
N GLU A 5 -5.20 21.97 5.27
CA GLU A 5 -6.58 21.85 4.80
C GLU A 5 -7.29 20.58 5.34
N VAL A 6 -6.52 19.62 5.86
CA VAL A 6 -7.03 18.42 6.54
C VAL A 6 -7.27 18.75 8.01
N VAL A 7 -6.37 19.52 8.63
CA VAL A 7 -6.49 20.06 9.99
C VAL A 7 -7.74 20.94 10.17
N ASP A 8 -8.07 21.78 9.19
CA ASP A 8 -9.22 22.70 9.28
C ASP A 8 -10.58 21.99 9.30
N ILE A 9 -10.69 20.83 8.64
CA ILE A 9 -11.93 20.02 8.60
C ILE A 9 -12.16 19.32 9.96
N PHE A 10 -11.11 18.89 10.66
CA PHE A 10 -11.25 18.33 12.01
C PHE A 10 -11.70 19.37 13.02
N ALA A 11 -11.10 20.57 12.95
CA ALA A 11 -11.49 21.69 13.79
C ALA A 11 -12.95 22.09 13.54
N ALA A 12 -13.39 22.15 12.28
CA ALA A 12 -14.77 22.44 11.90
C ALA A 12 -15.78 21.35 12.34
N ALA A 13 -15.34 20.10 12.43
CA ALA A 13 -16.15 18.97 12.92
C ALA A 13 -16.13 18.81 14.46
N GLY A 14 -15.40 19.65 15.19
CA GLY A 14 -15.28 19.60 16.65
C GLY A 14 -14.38 18.48 17.18
N LEU A 15 -13.53 17.90 16.32
CA LEU A 15 -12.60 16.82 16.65
C LEU A 15 -11.27 17.41 17.14
N LYS A 16 -10.74 16.92 18.26
CA LYS A 16 -9.41 17.32 18.74
C LYS A 16 -8.35 16.70 17.85
N ASN A 17 -7.52 17.53 17.21
CA ASN A 17 -6.36 17.09 16.43
C ASN A 17 -5.51 16.07 17.21
N PRO A 18 -5.25 14.88 16.64
CA PRO A 18 -4.14 14.07 17.05
C PRO A 18 -3.14 14.03 15.90
N ASP A 19 -1.97 14.65 16.10
CA ASP A 19 -0.75 14.38 15.33
C ASP A 19 -0.28 12.91 15.46
N ILE A 20 -1.01 12.07 16.22
CA ILE A 20 -0.64 10.70 16.53
C ILE A 20 -1.87 9.82 16.27
N SER A 21 -1.91 9.21 15.09
CA SER A 21 -2.90 8.18 14.70
C SER A 21 -4.29 8.71 14.35
N VAL A 22 -4.38 9.44 13.25
CA VAL A 22 -5.63 9.89 12.61
C VAL A 22 -6.57 8.72 12.20
N LEU A 23 -6.10 7.48 12.31
CA LEU A 23 -6.90 6.27 12.11
C LEU A 23 -7.17 5.51 13.42
N SER A 24 -6.93 6.10 14.60
CA SER A 24 -7.02 5.39 15.89
C SER A 24 -8.40 4.82 16.13
N ASP A 25 -8.49 3.73 16.89
CA ASP A 25 -9.80 3.14 17.19
C ASP A 25 -10.71 4.13 17.94
N GLU A 26 -10.13 4.99 18.77
CA GLU A 26 -10.85 6.08 19.44
C GLU A 26 -11.40 7.08 18.43
N PHE A 27 -10.57 7.54 17.48
CA PHE A 27 -10.99 8.49 16.45
C PHE A 27 -12.07 7.89 15.53
N LEU A 28 -11.87 6.64 15.08
CA LEU A 28 -12.85 5.96 14.24
C LEU A 28 -14.19 5.76 14.98
N ALA A 29 -14.16 5.55 16.30
CA ALA A 29 -15.37 5.51 17.13
C ALA A 29 -16.07 6.88 17.23
N GLU A 30 -15.31 7.97 17.38
CA GLU A 30 -15.86 9.34 17.35
C GLU A 30 -16.52 9.64 16.01
N VAL A 31 -15.86 9.32 14.90
CA VAL A 31 -16.40 9.51 13.55
C VAL A 31 -17.65 8.65 13.31
N ARG A 32 -17.67 7.42 13.81
CA ARG A 32 -18.84 6.54 13.80
C ARG A 32 -20.02 7.12 14.58
N ALA A 33 -19.76 7.87 15.65
CA ALA A 33 -20.80 8.47 16.48
C ALA A 33 -21.31 9.82 15.95
N MET A 34 -20.72 10.37 14.87
CA MET A 34 -21.11 11.66 14.32
C MET A 34 -22.59 11.69 13.89
N PRO A 35 -23.34 12.75 14.25
CA PRO A 35 -24.74 12.89 13.84
C PRO A 35 -24.88 13.12 12.32
N HIS A 36 -23.92 13.83 11.72
CA HIS A 36 -23.90 14.12 10.29
C HIS A 36 -23.14 13.02 9.52
N ARG A 37 -23.85 11.98 9.09
CA ARG A 37 -23.28 10.80 8.41
C ARG A 37 -22.53 11.14 7.12
N ASN A 38 -23.05 12.07 6.31
CA ASN A 38 -22.40 12.47 5.07
C ASN A 38 -21.03 13.13 5.34
N LEU A 39 -20.95 13.96 6.38
CA LEU A 39 -19.69 14.57 6.81
C LEU A 39 -18.70 13.50 7.30
N ALA A 40 -19.19 12.48 8.02
CA ALA A 40 -18.34 11.36 8.44
C ALA A 40 -17.78 10.57 7.24
N VAL A 41 -18.58 10.34 6.20
CA VAL A 41 -18.11 9.69 4.95
C VAL A 41 -17.03 10.54 4.27
N GLU A 42 -17.27 11.84 4.08
CA GLU A 42 -16.31 12.75 3.44
C GLU A 42 -14.99 12.83 4.22
N LEU A 43 -15.09 12.88 5.55
CA LEU A 43 -13.93 12.93 6.43
C LEU A 43 -13.11 11.63 6.34
N LEU A 44 -13.74 10.46 6.48
CA LEU A 44 -13.05 9.17 6.32
C LEU A 44 -12.43 9.02 4.92
N GLN A 45 -13.14 9.47 3.89
CA GLN A 45 -12.63 9.47 2.51
C GLN A 45 -11.36 10.32 2.39
N LYS A 46 -11.37 11.57 2.89
CA LYS A 46 -10.19 12.46 2.82
C LYS A 46 -9.01 11.85 3.58
N LEU A 47 -9.28 11.24 4.72
CA LEU A 47 -8.29 10.56 5.55
C LEU A 47 -7.62 9.38 4.85
N ILE A 48 -8.43 8.45 4.36
CA ILE A 48 -7.93 7.27 3.66
C ILE A 48 -7.15 7.70 2.42
N LYS A 49 -7.63 8.68 1.64
CA LYS A 49 -6.88 9.22 0.49
C LYS A 49 -5.53 9.82 0.87
N GLY A 50 -5.46 10.53 2.00
CA GLY A 50 -4.21 11.07 2.53
C GLY A 50 -3.21 9.95 2.86
N GLU A 51 -3.66 8.96 3.62
CA GLU A 51 -2.84 7.80 4.00
C GLU A 51 -2.40 6.98 2.77
N LEU A 52 -3.29 6.78 1.79
CA LEU A 52 -2.94 6.11 0.54
C LEU A 52 -1.89 6.87 -0.26
N THR A 53 -1.88 8.21 -0.21
CA THR A 53 -0.86 9.03 -0.88
C THR A 53 0.51 8.81 -0.25
N ILE A 54 0.57 8.72 1.09
CA ILE A 54 1.80 8.41 1.83
C ILE A 54 2.25 6.99 1.49
N ARG A 55 1.33 6.01 1.58
CA ARG A 55 1.63 4.60 1.31
C ARG A 55 2.05 4.34 -0.12
N ARG A 56 1.46 5.05 -1.08
CA ARG A 56 1.81 4.92 -2.51
C ARG A 56 3.29 5.17 -2.77
N ARG A 57 3.97 5.94 -1.92
CA ARG A 57 5.42 6.18 -2.02
C ARG A 57 6.27 5.02 -1.52
N LYS A 58 5.70 4.14 -0.69
CA LYS A 58 6.40 3.00 -0.08
C LYS A 58 6.03 1.66 -0.70
N ASN A 59 4.74 1.45 -1.00
CA ASN A 59 4.21 0.16 -1.44
C ASN A 59 3.09 0.36 -2.45
N VAL A 60 3.41 0.14 -3.73
CA VAL A 60 2.47 0.39 -4.85
C VAL A 60 1.31 -0.60 -4.86
N VAL A 61 1.55 -1.83 -4.39
CA VAL A 61 0.58 -2.93 -4.41
C VAL A 61 -0.55 -2.67 -3.42
N GLN A 62 -0.19 -2.42 -2.16
CA GLN A 62 -1.16 -2.10 -1.12
C GLN A 62 -1.92 -0.83 -1.46
N ALA A 63 -1.22 0.21 -1.91
CA ALA A 63 -1.86 1.47 -2.28
C ALA A 63 -2.92 1.29 -3.37
N ARG A 64 -2.63 0.49 -4.41
CA ARG A 64 -3.59 0.17 -5.49
C ARG A 64 -4.78 -0.65 -4.99
N SER A 65 -4.52 -1.67 -4.18
CA SER A 65 -5.58 -2.53 -3.64
C SER A 65 -6.58 -1.72 -2.82
N PHE A 66 -6.10 -0.95 -1.85
CA PHE A 66 -6.95 -0.09 -1.02
C PHE A 66 -7.61 1.05 -1.81
N ALA A 67 -6.93 1.63 -2.80
CA ALA A 67 -7.54 2.64 -3.68
C ALA A 67 -8.74 2.05 -4.46
N GLY A 68 -8.59 0.84 -5.00
CA GLY A 68 -9.69 0.14 -5.69
C GLY A 68 -10.87 -0.15 -4.75
N MET A 69 -10.61 -0.63 -3.54
CA MET A 69 -11.66 -0.86 -2.53
C MET A 69 -12.37 0.44 -2.15
N LEU A 70 -11.63 1.55 -2.01
CA LEU A 70 -12.20 2.86 -1.70
C LEU A 70 -13.11 3.33 -2.83
N GLU A 71 -12.64 3.28 -4.07
CA GLU A 71 -13.43 3.66 -5.25
C GLU A 71 -14.70 2.81 -5.38
N GLU A 72 -14.61 1.49 -5.16
CA GLU A 72 -15.77 0.61 -5.20
C GLU A 72 -16.80 0.95 -4.12
N THR A 73 -16.33 1.18 -2.89
CA THR A 73 -17.18 1.56 -1.75
C THR A 73 -17.93 2.86 -2.03
N LEU A 74 -17.20 3.88 -2.51
CA LEU A 74 -17.78 5.18 -2.87
C LEU A 74 -18.74 5.07 -4.04
N ARG A 75 -18.40 4.27 -5.06
CA ARG A 75 -19.29 4.02 -6.20
C ARG A 75 -20.59 3.36 -5.75
N ARG A 76 -20.55 2.40 -4.83
CA ARG A 76 -21.78 1.79 -4.26
C ARG A 76 -22.59 2.82 -3.50
N TYR A 77 -21.95 3.74 -2.79
CA TYR A 77 -22.62 4.83 -2.10
C TYR A 77 -23.29 5.83 -3.05
N GLU A 78 -22.57 6.30 -4.07
CA GLU A 78 -23.06 7.26 -5.07
C GLU A 78 -24.28 6.70 -5.83
N ASN A 79 -24.24 5.41 -6.16
CA ASN A 79 -25.35 4.72 -6.81
C ASN A 79 -26.50 4.37 -5.83
N ARG A 80 -26.42 4.78 -4.57
CA ARG A 80 -27.38 4.48 -3.49
C ARG A 80 -27.61 2.98 -3.28
N ALA A 81 -26.61 2.16 -3.62
CA ALA A 81 -26.65 0.73 -3.40
C ALA A 81 -26.40 0.35 -1.93
N ILE A 82 -25.79 1.25 -1.16
CA ILE A 82 -25.54 1.12 0.27
C ILE A 82 -25.84 2.44 0.98
N GLU A 83 -26.22 2.37 2.26
CA GLU A 83 -26.52 3.54 3.07
C GLU A 83 -25.24 4.18 3.66
N ALA A 84 -25.32 5.46 4.03
CA ALA A 84 -24.18 6.18 4.62
C ALA A 84 -23.62 5.47 5.87
N ALA A 85 -24.47 4.85 6.69
CA ALA A 85 -24.03 4.07 7.84
C ALA A 85 -23.16 2.86 7.42
N GLN A 86 -23.56 2.15 6.38
CA GLN A 86 -22.79 1.01 5.86
C GLN A 86 -21.45 1.46 5.26
N VAL A 87 -21.45 2.58 4.52
CA VAL A 87 -20.22 3.16 3.96
C VAL A 87 -19.24 3.51 5.08
N ILE A 88 -19.71 4.15 6.15
CA ILE A 88 -18.87 4.50 7.31
C ILE A 88 -18.22 3.24 7.89
N GLU A 89 -18.97 2.14 8.04
CA GLU A 89 -18.40 0.87 8.54
C GLU A 89 -17.33 0.31 7.60
N GLU A 90 -17.59 0.30 6.29
CA GLU A 90 -16.63 -0.19 5.30
C GLU A 90 -15.35 0.66 5.27
N LEU A 91 -15.47 1.99 5.39
CA LEU A 91 -14.32 2.90 5.47
C LEU A 91 -13.55 2.76 6.79
N ILE A 92 -14.23 2.56 7.92
CA ILE A 92 -13.60 2.27 9.22
C ILE A 92 -12.82 0.95 9.15
N GLN A 93 -13.42 -0.08 8.55
CA GLN A 93 -12.76 -1.37 8.39
C GLN A 93 -11.51 -1.24 7.51
N MET A 94 -11.61 -0.50 6.40
CA MET A 94 -10.46 -0.21 5.55
C MET A 94 -9.35 0.54 6.28
N ALA A 95 -9.69 1.55 7.09
CA ALA A 95 -8.72 2.27 7.91
C ALA A 95 -7.96 1.34 8.87
N ARG A 96 -8.65 0.36 9.46
CA ARG A 96 -8.03 -0.66 10.31
C ARG A 96 -7.13 -1.61 9.53
N GLU A 97 -7.54 -2.03 8.35
CA GLU A 97 -6.74 -2.90 7.48
C GLU A 97 -5.45 -2.21 7.01
N ILE A 98 -5.53 -0.93 6.66
CA ILE A 98 -4.36 -0.12 6.29
C ILE A 98 -3.36 -0.06 7.44
N ARG A 99 -3.83 0.17 8.68
CA ARG A 99 -2.98 0.15 9.87
C ARG A 99 -2.36 -1.21 10.12
N ALA A 100 -3.18 -2.26 10.11
CA ALA A 100 -2.71 -3.63 10.31
C ALA A 100 -1.65 -4.00 9.26
N ALA A 101 -1.82 -3.55 8.02
CA ALA A 101 -0.85 -3.77 6.95
C ALA A 101 0.51 -3.10 7.24
N SER A 102 0.55 -1.95 7.92
CA SER A 102 1.81 -1.35 8.40
C SER A 102 2.47 -2.22 9.47
N GLU A 103 1.70 -2.70 10.44
CA GLU A 103 2.20 -3.51 11.56
C GLU A 103 2.67 -4.91 11.11
N ARG A 104 2.22 -5.40 9.94
CA ARG A 104 2.65 -6.70 9.40
C ARG A 104 4.15 -6.76 9.11
N GLY A 105 4.76 -5.65 8.68
CA GLY A 105 6.21 -5.61 8.43
C GLY A 105 7.01 -6.03 9.68
N GLU A 106 6.65 -5.47 10.83
CA GLU A 106 7.26 -5.81 12.11
C GLU A 106 7.06 -7.29 12.48
N LYS A 107 5.84 -7.82 12.30
CA LYS A 107 5.52 -9.23 12.58
C LYS A 107 6.30 -10.20 11.69
N LEU A 108 6.52 -9.84 10.44
CA LEU A 108 7.30 -10.61 9.47
C LEU A 108 8.81 -10.35 9.58
N GLY A 109 9.26 -9.45 10.47
CA GLY A 109 10.67 -9.07 10.57
C GLY A 109 11.24 -8.60 9.22
N LEU A 110 10.43 -7.85 8.48
CA LEU A 110 10.77 -7.23 7.22
C LEU A 110 10.83 -5.71 7.41
N THR A 111 11.76 -5.06 6.74
CA THR A 111 11.76 -3.59 6.59
C THR A 111 10.61 -3.14 5.68
N ASP A 112 10.27 -1.85 5.69
CA ASP A 112 9.23 -1.28 4.81
C ASP A 112 9.49 -1.62 3.32
N ASP A 113 10.75 -1.51 2.88
CA ASP A 113 11.17 -1.86 1.52
C ASP A 113 10.91 -3.35 1.24
N GLU A 114 11.39 -4.23 2.12
CA GLU A 114 11.25 -5.68 1.97
C GLU A 114 9.77 -6.11 1.99
N LEU A 115 8.95 -5.51 2.84
CA LEU A 115 7.51 -5.76 2.87
C LEU A 115 6.86 -5.38 1.54
N ALA A 116 7.28 -4.28 0.92
CA ALA A 116 6.74 -3.87 -0.35
C ALA A 116 7.11 -4.83 -1.50
N PHE A 117 8.33 -5.35 -1.50
CA PHE A 117 8.70 -6.42 -2.44
C PHE A 117 7.99 -7.74 -2.14
N TYR A 118 7.78 -8.07 -0.86
CA TYR A 118 6.99 -9.23 -0.46
C TYR A 118 5.56 -9.14 -1.01
N ASP A 119 4.89 -8.01 -0.81
CA ASP A 119 3.53 -7.77 -1.32
C ASP A 119 3.49 -7.82 -2.86
N ALA A 120 4.53 -7.33 -3.55
CA ALA A 120 4.67 -7.44 -5.01
C ALA A 120 4.71 -8.90 -5.49
N LEU A 121 5.33 -9.79 -4.74
CA LEU A 121 5.37 -11.22 -5.04
C LEU A 121 4.03 -11.91 -4.73
N GLU A 122 3.30 -11.43 -3.73
CA GLU A 122 2.02 -11.99 -3.27
C GLU A 122 0.84 -11.69 -4.21
N THR A 123 0.92 -10.65 -5.06
CA THR A 123 -0.13 -10.29 -6.07
C THR A 123 -0.56 -11.42 -7.03
N ASN A 124 0.14 -12.55 -6.97
CA ASN A 124 -0.06 -13.73 -7.78
C ASN A 124 -0.52 -14.94 -6.95
N ASP A 125 -1.29 -14.74 -5.87
CA ASP A 125 -2.11 -15.65 -5.02
C ASP A 125 -1.67 -17.12 -4.86
N SER A 126 -1.40 -17.85 -5.95
CA SER A 126 -0.82 -19.19 -5.92
C SER A 126 0.67 -19.20 -5.59
N ALA A 127 1.39 -18.08 -5.68
CA ALA A 127 2.82 -18.05 -5.36
C ALA A 127 3.05 -18.38 -3.87
N VAL A 128 2.22 -17.83 -2.98
CA VAL A 128 2.24 -18.12 -1.54
C VAL A 128 1.89 -19.58 -1.27
N GLN A 129 0.88 -20.11 -1.96
CA GLN A 129 0.45 -21.51 -1.78
C GLN A 129 1.52 -22.53 -2.22
N VAL A 130 2.38 -22.17 -3.17
CA VAL A 130 3.40 -23.07 -3.73
C VAL A 130 4.75 -22.92 -3.02
N LEU A 131 5.17 -21.70 -2.70
CA LEU A 131 6.50 -21.42 -2.15
C LEU A 131 6.53 -21.30 -0.63
N GLY A 132 5.40 -20.95 -0.02
CA GLY A 132 5.29 -20.61 1.39
C GLY A 132 5.83 -19.22 1.73
N ASP A 133 5.41 -18.73 2.90
CA ASP A 133 5.74 -17.39 3.43
C ASP A 133 7.25 -17.17 3.63
N GLU A 134 7.95 -18.17 4.19
CA GLU A 134 9.39 -18.09 4.45
C GLU A 134 10.21 -17.86 3.17
N THR A 135 9.91 -18.63 2.12
CA THR A 135 10.58 -18.48 0.82
C THR A 135 10.31 -17.12 0.20
N LEU A 136 9.07 -16.61 0.28
CA LEU A 136 8.72 -15.31 -0.25
C LEU A 136 9.44 -14.17 0.49
N ARG A 137 9.62 -14.30 1.81
CA ARG A 137 10.41 -13.36 2.61
C ARG A 137 11.87 -13.34 2.19
N ASP A 138 12.46 -14.50 1.93
CA ASP A 138 13.84 -14.58 1.45
C ASP A 138 14.01 -13.99 0.05
N ILE A 139 13.06 -14.25 -0.86
CA ILE A 139 13.02 -13.62 -2.18
C ILE A 139 12.93 -12.09 -2.03
N ALA A 140 12.06 -11.58 -1.16
CA ALA A 140 11.87 -10.15 -0.97
C ALA A 140 13.14 -9.45 -0.44
N ARG A 141 13.82 -10.06 0.54
CA ARG A 141 15.12 -9.58 1.05
C ARG A 141 16.18 -9.53 -0.05
N GLU A 142 16.31 -10.60 -0.82
CA GLU A 142 17.30 -10.66 -1.89
C GLU A 142 16.96 -9.73 -3.06
N LEU A 143 15.67 -9.47 -3.31
CA LEU A 143 15.23 -8.47 -4.29
C LEU A 143 15.65 -7.06 -3.86
N VAL A 144 15.41 -6.67 -2.59
CA VAL A 144 15.85 -5.37 -2.08
C VAL A 144 17.36 -5.20 -2.24
N GLU A 145 18.15 -6.21 -1.85
CA GLU A 145 19.60 -6.14 -2.05
C GLU A 145 20.02 -6.06 -3.52
N THR A 146 19.33 -6.81 -4.39
CA THR A 146 19.60 -6.81 -5.83
C THR A 146 19.32 -5.44 -6.42
N VAL A 147 18.18 -4.83 -6.05
CA VAL A 147 17.82 -3.49 -6.48
C VAL A 147 18.82 -2.48 -5.94
N ARG A 148 19.14 -2.47 -4.63
CA ARG A 148 20.16 -1.57 -4.04
C ARG A 148 21.52 -1.64 -4.73
N ARG A 149 21.96 -2.84 -5.13
CA ARG A 149 23.25 -3.04 -5.82
C ARG A 149 23.26 -2.57 -7.26
N ASN A 150 22.10 -2.44 -7.90
CA ASN A 150 21.97 -2.15 -9.34
C ASN A 150 21.30 -0.79 -9.64
N VAL A 151 20.67 -0.18 -8.65
CA VAL A 151 20.16 1.20 -8.70
C VAL A 151 21.34 2.14 -8.51
N GLY A 152 21.67 2.88 -9.57
CA GLY A 152 22.62 4.00 -9.54
C GLY A 152 21.90 5.32 -9.84
N ILE A 153 22.65 6.41 -9.83
CA ILE A 153 22.16 7.74 -10.23
C ILE A 153 21.77 7.66 -11.73
N ASP A 154 20.52 8.00 -12.04
CA ASP A 154 19.87 7.99 -13.37
C ASP A 154 19.39 6.65 -13.95
N TRP A 155 19.20 5.59 -13.15
CA TRP A 155 18.72 4.30 -13.71
C TRP A 155 17.27 4.35 -14.25
N THR A 156 16.42 5.21 -13.69
CA THR A 156 15.01 5.40 -14.07
C THR A 156 14.83 5.99 -15.48
N LEU A 157 15.90 6.57 -16.06
CA LEU A 157 15.92 7.16 -17.40
C LEU A 157 16.60 6.25 -18.44
N ARG A 158 17.07 5.06 -18.03
CA ARG A 158 17.93 4.19 -18.85
C ARG A 158 17.27 2.84 -19.11
N GLU A 159 16.73 2.67 -20.33
CA GLU A 159 16.13 1.40 -20.79
C GLU A 159 17.06 0.18 -20.59
N ASP A 160 18.38 0.37 -20.73
CA ASP A 160 19.37 -0.68 -20.54
C ASP A 160 19.50 -1.11 -19.07
N ALA A 161 19.25 -0.21 -18.11
CA ALA A 161 19.21 -0.53 -16.70
C ALA A 161 17.94 -1.34 -16.34
N HIS A 162 16.78 -0.93 -16.86
CA HIS A 162 15.52 -1.68 -16.68
C HIS A 162 15.60 -3.08 -17.27
N ALA A 163 16.16 -3.24 -18.48
CA ALA A 163 16.34 -4.55 -19.10
C ALA A 163 17.25 -5.46 -18.27
N ARG A 164 18.37 -4.92 -17.74
CA ARG A 164 19.27 -5.66 -16.85
C ARG A 164 18.57 -6.08 -15.56
N LEU A 165 17.85 -5.18 -14.90
CA LEU A 165 17.14 -5.48 -13.66
C LEU A 165 16.04 -6.53 -13.89
N ARG A 166 15.29 -6.43 -14.99
CA ARG A 166 14.27 -7.43 -15.38
C ARG A 166 14.88 -8.84 -15.49
N VAL A 167 16.06 -8.96 -16.09
CA VAL A 167 16.77 -10.25 -16.20
C VAL A 167 17.21 -10.78 -14.84
N LEU A 168 17.72 -9.91 -13.95
CA LEU A 168 18.13 -10.29 -12.60
C LEU A 168 16.95 -10.78 -11.77
N VAL A 169 15.85 -10.02 -11.75
CA VAL A 169 14.60 -10.39 -11.07
C VAL A 169 14.09 -11.73 -11.59
N ARG A 170 14.02 -11.92 -12.91
CA ARG A 170 13.59 -13.19 -13.50
C ARG A 170 14.49 -14.36 -13.09
N ARG A 171 15.81 -14.16 -13.05
CA ARG A 171 16.75 -15.20 -12.64
C ARG A 171 16.55 -15.56 -11.16
N LEU A 172 16.35 -14.55 -10.32
CA LEU A 172 16.10 -14.71 -8.88
C LEU A 172 14.82 -15.51 -8.66
N LEU A 173 13.69 -15.10 -9.23
CA LEU A 173 12.41 -15.81 -9.12
C LEU A 173 12.52 -17.29 -9.55
N ARG A 174 13.23 -17.59 -10.65
CA ARG A 174 13.45 -18.98 -11.09
C ARG A 174 14.27 -19.80 -10.12
N ARG A 175 15.30 -19.21 -9.50
CA ARG A 175 16.18 -19.91 -8.55
C ARG A 175 15.41 -20.36 -7.30
N PHE A 176 14.43 -19.57 -6.86
CA PHE A 176 13.55 -19.93 -5.74
C PHE A 176 12.33 -20.76 -6.16
N GLY A 177 12.23 -21.17 -7.43
CA GLY A 177 11.13 -22.02 -7.90
C GLY A 177 9.81 -21.30 -8.14
N TYR A 178 9.82 -19.97 -8.33
CA TYR A 178 8.59 -19.21 -8.58
C TYR A 178 7.85 -19.70 -9.82
N PRO A 179 6.51 -19.86 -9.77
CA PRO A 179 5.73 -20.41 -10.88
C PRO A 179 5.96 -19.65 -12.20
N PRO A 180 6.36 -20.36 -13.28
CA PRO A 180 6.75 -19.71 -14.54
C PRO A 180 5.59 -18.99 -15.23
N ASP A 181 4.36 -19.47 -15.04
CA ASP A 181 3.11 -18.87 -15.55
C ASP A 181 2.82 -17.49 -14.94
N LYS A 182 3.30 -17.24 -13.71
CA LYS A 182 3.09 -15.98 -12.99
C LYS A 182 4.33 -15.10 -12.91
N GLN A 183 5.46 -15.63 -13.38
CA GLN A 183 6.76 -14.98 -13.27
C GLN A 183 6.79 -13.62 -13.97
N GLU A 184 6.15 -13.47 -15.13
CA GLU A 184 6.17 -12.22 -15.90
C GLU A 184 5.49 -11.08 -15.16
N LYS A 185 4.25 -11.30 -14.69
CA LYS A 185 3.49 -10.30 -13.93
C LYS A 185 4.15 -9.96 -12.59
N ALA A 186 4.70 -10.96 -11.89
CA ALA A 186 5.48 -10.73 -10.67
C ALA A 186 6.71 -9.86 -10.95
N THR A 187 7.43 -10.15 -12.04
CA THR A 187 8.59 -9.36 -12.45
C THR A 187 8.21 -7.90 -12.71
N GLU A 188 7.11 -7.65 -13.43
CA GLU A 188 6.66 -6.29 -13.72
C GLU A 188 6.28 -5.51 -12.47
N THR A 189 5.56 -6.15 -11.55
CA THR A 189 5.16 -5.54 -10.27
C THR A 189 6.39 -5.23 -9.41
N VAL A 190 7.37 -6.14 -9.38
CA VAL A 190 8.66 -5.95 -8.67
C VAL A 190 9.48 -4.81 -9.29
N LEU A 191 9.49 -4.67 -10.62
CA LEU A 191 10.20 -3.58 -11.28
C LEU A 191 9.57 -2.23 -10.97
N GLU A 192 8.24 -2.14 -11.01
CA GLU A 192 7.53 -0.92 -10.63
C GLU A 192 7.81 -0.55 -9.17
N GLN A 193 7.80 -1.54 -8.27
CA GLN A 193 8.16 -1.31 -6.87
C GLN A 193 9.63 -0.86 -6.71
N ALA A 194 10.54 -1.38 -7.54
CA ALA A 194 11.94 -0.97 -7.55
C ALA A 194 12.13 0.48 -8.02
N GLU A 195 11.39 0.92 -9.03
CA GLU A 195 11.38 2.31 -9.50
C GLU A 195 10.96 3.26 -8.36
N LEU A 196 9.86 2.93 -7.69
CA LEU A 196 9.32 3.73 -6.59
C LEU A 196 10.32 3.91 -5.43
N VAL A 197 10.93 2.83 -4.97
CA VAL A 197 11.85 2.85 -3.82
C VAL A 197 13.19 3.48 -4.20
N SER A 198 13.59 3.36 -5.47
CA SER A 198 14.82 3.99 -5.95
C SER A 198 14.77 5.51 -5.93
N ASP A 199 13.60 6.11 -6.20
CA ASP A 199 13.42 7.57 -6.09
C ASP A 199 13.60 8.06 -4.65
N GLU A 200 13.27 7.23 -3.65
CA GLU A 200 13.46 7.54 -2.23
C GLU A 200 14.93 7.41 -1.79
N TRP A 201 15.67 6.44 -2.32
CA TRP A 201 17.08 6.22 -1.95
C TRP A 201 18.08 7.19 -2.60
N VAL A 202 17.68 7.86 -3.69
CA VAL A 202 18.52 8.82 -4.42
C VAL A 202 18.40 10.25 -3.87
N LEU A 203 17.36 10.53 -3.08
CA LEU A 203 17.12 11.82 -2.39
C LEU A 203 17.91 11.94 -1.08
#